data_AF-A0A765BSG4-F1
#
_entry.id   AF-A0A765BSG4-F1
#
_cell.length_a   1.000
_cell.length_b   1.000
_cell.length_c   1.000
_cell.angle_alpha   90.00
_cell.angle_beta   90.00
_cell.angle_gamma   90.00
#
_symmetry.space_group_name_H-M   'P 1'
#
loop_
_entity.id
_entity.type
_entity.pdbx_description
1 polymer ?
#
loop_
_entity_poly.entity_id
_entity_poly.type
_entity_poly.pdbx_seq_one_letter_code
_entity_poly.pdbx_strand_id
1 'polypeptide(L)'
;MKVFDEEFIKIATEIIRESMEETKSVIPFEKIDGYAKAIDSYTEDEKIKLIKTIKSNEVIVYSYRYSHVLTFFNAFTLFKLLGYEVQANMLIGMMIKYLSMEDITRKLVVASNRHEKSKAKKGKTNRHHDSALKIAMDTWGEYPNASLAGMTEEIHAHLRSKWNDTPTAETIKSWLKKSNLYPDAKPKNRDFKLVINDEG
;
A
#
# COMPACT_ATOMS: atom_id res chain seq x y z
N MET A 1 -19.78 -1.40 10.20
CA MET A 1 -18.51 -0.66 10.11
C MET A 1 -17.38 -1.69 10.20
N LYS A 2 -16.52 -1.83 9.19
CA LYS A 2 -15.36 -2.75 9.29
C LYS A 2 -14.40 -2.18 10.34
N VAL A 3 -14.14 -2.93 11.40
CA VAL A 3 -13.14 -2.54 12.40
C VAL A 3 -11.79 -3.01 11.88
N PHE A 4 -10.91 -2.06 11.57
CA PHE A 4 -9.53 -2.35 11.20
C PHE A 4 -8.71 -2.69 12.46
N ASP A 5 -7.72 -3.58 12.33
CA ASP A 5 -6.85 -3.96 13.45
C ASP A 5 -5.68 -2.98 13.62
N GLU A 6 -4.96 -3.12 14.72
CA GLU A 6 -3.82 -2.25 15.07
C GLU A 6 -2.72 -2.26 14.01
N GLU A 7 -2.49 -3.40 13.36
CA GLU A 7 -1.52 -3.52 12.26
C GLU A 7 -1.90 -2.64 11.07
N PHE A 8 -3.16 -2.69 10.64
CA PHE A 8 -3.63 -1.83 9.55
C PHE A 8 -3.65 -0.34 9.95
N ILE A 9 -4.04 -0.03 11.19
CA ILE A 9 -4.03 1.36 11.69
C ILE A 9 -2.62 1.95 11.58
N LYS A 10 -1.58 1.20 12.01
CA LYS A 10 -0.19 1.63 11.91
C LYS A 10 0.25 1.90 10.47
N ILE A 11 -0.10 0.99 9.55
CA ILE A 11 0.20 1.16 8.11
C ILE A 11 -0.51 2.40 7.56
N ALA A 12 -1.78 2.60 7.91
CA ALA A 12 -2.55 3.75 7.47
C ALA A 12 -1.97 5.08 7.98
N THR A 13 -1.55 5.13 9.25
CA THR A 13 -0.90 6.32 9.83
C THR A 13 0.39 6.67 9.09
N GLU A 14 1.21 5.68 8.74
CA GLU A 14 2.46 5.93 8.02
C GLU A 14 2.21 6.43 6.60
N ILE A 15 1.25 5.84 5.88
CA ILE A 15 0.83 6.31 4.55
C ILE A 15 0.37 7.77 4.60
N ILE A 16 -0.45 8.12 5.59
CA ILE A 16 -0.93 9.50 5.76
C ILE A 16 0.26 10.44 5.96
N ARG A 17 1.20 10.07 6.84
CA ARG A 17 2.40 10.87 7.15
C ARG A 17 3.27 11.07 5.90
N GLU A 18 3.56 10.00 5.17
CA GLU A 18 4.38 10.04 3.96
C GLU A 18 3.73 10.90 2.86
N SER A 19 2.44 10.68 2.57
CA SER A 19 1.71 11.48 1.59
C SER A 19 1.65 12.96 1.96
N MET A 20 1.53 13.28 3.25
CA MET A 20 1.58 14.67 3.73
C MET A 20 2.96 15.28 3.51
N GLU A 21 4.05 14.56 3.79
CA GLU A 21 5.42 15.05 3.61
C GLU A 21 5.77 15.22 2.11
N GLU A 22 5.35 14.27 1.27
CA GLU A 22 5.45 14.38 -0.20
C GLU A 22 4.72 15.63 -0.69
N THR A 23 3.45 15.81 -0.29
CA THR A 23 2.67 16.99 -0.67
C THR A 23 3.34 18.28 -0.19
N LYS A 24 3.89 18.27 1.03
CA LYS A 24 4.59 19.42 1.60
C LYS A 24 5.85 19.78 0.80
N SER A 25 6.61 18.80 0.31
CA SER A 25 7.80 19.05 -0.51
C SER A 25 7.49 19.62 -1.89
N VAL A 26 6.29 19.36 -2.42
CA VAL A 26 5.86 19.85 -3.74
C VAL A 26 5.13 21.20 -3.64
N ILE A 27 4.46 21.48 -2.51
CA ILE A 27 3.90 22.80 -2.24
C ILE A 27 5.07 23.78 -2.03
N PRO A 28 5.18 24.85 -2.83
CA PRO A 28 6.28 25.79 -2.70
C PRO A 28 6.03 26.71 -1.50
N PHE A 29 6.31 26.23 -0.27
CA PHE A 29 6.15 27.01 0.95
C PHE A 29 6.92 28.32 0.91
N GLU A 30 8.08 28.34 0.26
CA GLU A 30 8.86 29.55 0.00
C GLU A 30 8.07 30.58 -0.82
N LYS A 31 7.24 30.13 -1.78
CA LYS A 31 6.36 31.02 -2.54
C LYS A 31 5.17 31.50 -1.69
N ILE A 32 4.62 30.66 -0.82
CA ILE A 32 3.54 31.06 0.09
C ILE A 32 4.07 32.08 1.11
N ASP A 33 5.25 31.84 1.68
CA ASP A 33 5.93 32.74 2.60
C ASP A 33 6.32 34.06 1.92
N GLY A 34 6.84 33.99 0.69
CA GLY A 34 7.09 35.18 -0.13
C GLY A 34 5.82 35.98 -0.42
N TYR A 35 4.71 35.31 -0.69
CA TYR A 35 3.41 35.94 -0.90
C TYR A 35 2.86 36.57 0.39
N ALA A 36 3.01 35.89 1.53
CA ALA A 36 2.63 36.40 2.84
C ALA A 36 3.41 37.67 3.19
N LYS A 37 4.74 37.65 3.01
CA LYS A 37 5.62 38.81 3.20
C LYS A 37 5.27 39.97 2.28
N ALA A 38 4.88 39.68 1.04
CA ALA A 38 4.42 40.71 0.12
C ALA A 38 3.16 41.41 0.63
N ILE A 39 2.16 40.65 1.11
CA ILE A 39 0.94 41.21 1.70
C ILE A 39 1.24 42.11 2.90
N ASP A 40 2.17 41.70 3.76
CA ASP A 40 2.57 42.47 4.95
C ASP A 40 3.18 43.84 4.58
N SER A 41 3.71 43.98 3.36
CA SER A 41 4.29 45.24 2.85
C SER A 41 3.28 46.17 2.16
N TYR A 42 2.01 45.77 2.02
CA TYR A 42 1.01 46.56 1.30
C TYR A 42 0.59 47.81 2.08
N THR A 43 0.43 48.90 1.33
CA THR A 43 -0.26 50.11 1.82
C THR A 43 -1.75 49.84 2.04
N GLU A 44 -2.42 50.68 2.83
CA GLU A 44 -3.85 50.54 3.09
C GLU A 44 -4.70 50.60 1.81
N ASP A 45 -4.34 51.44 0.84
CA ASP A 45 -5.03 51.52 -0.45
C ASP A 45 -4.88 50.23 -1.27
N GLU A 46 -3.69 49.62 -1.25
CA GLU A 46 -3.43 48.33 -1.92
C GLU A 46 -4.21 47.19 -1.26
N LYS A 47 -4.29 47.17 0.08
CA LYS A 47 -5.11 46.22 0.82
C LYS A 47 -6.59 46.36 0.45
N ILE A 48 -7.11 47.58 0.42
CA ILE A 48 -8.52 47.87 0.04
C ILE A 48 -8.80 47.40 -1.39
N LYS A 49 -7.88 47.68 -2.33
CA LYS A 49 -8.00 47.24 -3.73
C LYS A 49 -8.03 45.72 -3.83
N LEU A 50 -7.14 45.03 -3.13
CA LEU A 50 -7.07 43.57 -3.13
C LEU A 50 -8.34 42.93 -2.53
N ILE A 51 -8.86 43.48 -1.42
CA ILE A 51 -10.14 43.02 -0.83
C ILE A 51 -11.28 43.15 -1.84
N LYS A 52 -11.35 44.27 -2.59
CA LYS A 52 -12.36 44.44 -3.65
C LYS A 52 -12.20 43.40 -4.75
N THR A 53 -10.97 43.11 -5.19
CA THR A 53 -10.69 42.06 -6.17
C THR A 53 -11.13 40.68 -5.68
N ILE A 54 -10.83 40.33 -4.43
CA ILE A 54 -11.25 39.05 -3.83
C ILE A 54 -12.78 38.96 -3.79
N LYS A 55 -13.47 40.03 -3.39
CA LYS A 55 -14.94 40.08 -3.41
C LYS A 55 -15.51 39.93 -4.82
N SER A 56 -14.88 40.51 -5.83
CA SER A 56 -15.30 40.34 -7.23
C SER A 56 -14.97 38.98 -7.83
N ASN A 57 -14.02 38.23 -7.23
CA ASN A 57 -13.62 36.91 -7.69
C ASN A 57 -14.64 35.81 -7.38
N GLU A 58 -15.78 36.11 -6.73
CA GLU A 58 -16.89 35.16 -6.54
C GLU A 58 -17.52 34.65 -7.86
N VAL A 59 -17.18 35.22 -9.03
CA VAL A 59 -17.98 35.04 -10.27
C VAL A 59 -17.39 34.08 -11.32
N ILE A 60 -16.14 33.61 -11.26
CA ILE A 60 -15.64 32.75 -12.35
C ILE A 60 -14.77 31.60 -11.85
N VAL A 61 -15.38 30.41 -11.70
CA VAL A 61 -14.60 29.16 -11.66
C VAL A 61 -15.28 28.06 -12.48
N TYR A 62 -14.66 27.74 -13.63
CA TYR A 62 -15.14 26.76 -14.61
C TYR A 62 -14.91 25.28 -14.22
N SER A 63 -14.39 24.98 -13.02
CA SER A 63 -14.30 23.59 -12.53
C SER A 63 -14.23 23.48 -10.99
N TYR A 64 -14.84 22.41 -10.46
CA TYR A 64 -14.97 22.14 -9.02
C TYR A 64 -13.65 22.04 -8.26
N ARG A 65 -12.54 21.68 -8.94
CA ARG A 65 -11.24 21.46 -8.29
C ARG A 65 -10.47 22.76 -8.08
N TYR A 66 -10.57 23.67 -9.04
CA TYR A 66 -9.94 24.99 -8.95
C TYR A 66 -10.69 25.92 -8.00
N SER A 67 -11.99 25.68 -7.77
CA SER A 67 -12.80 26.51 -6.88
C SER A 67 -12.34 26.38 -5.43
N HIS A 68 -12.12 25.16 -4.94
CA HIS A 68 -11.69 24.94 -3.55
C HIS A 68 -10.30 25.50 -3.25
N VAL A 69 -9.33 25.31 -4.15
CA VAL A 69 -7.98 25.84 -3.99
C VAL A 69 -8.00 27.37 -3.97
N LEU A 70 -8.75 28.00 -4.88
CA LEU A 70 -8.93 29.44 -4.91
C LEU A 70 -9.63 29.96 -3.63
N THR A 71 -10.64 29.26 -3.13
CA THR A 71 -11.30 29.60 -1.86
C THR A 71 -10.32 29.60 -0.70
N PHE A 72 -9.45 28.58 -0.60
CA PHE A 72 -8.43 28.53 0.44
C PHE A 72 -7.44 29.70 0.33
N PHE A 73 -6.97 30.03 -0.89
CA PHE A 73 -6.07 31.16 -1.12
C PHE A 73 -6.72 32.50 -0.78
N ASN A 74 -7.98 32.71 -1.18
CA ASN A 74 -8.73 33.93 -0.86
C ASN A 74 -8.92 34.08 0.66
N ALA A 75 -9.29 33.01 1.35
CA ALA A 75 -9.47 33.01 2.81
C ALA A 75 -8.13 33.28 3.53
N PHE A 76 -7.04 32.66 3.08
CA PHE A 76 -5.70 32.91 3.61
C PHE A 76 -5.31 34.38 3.46
N THR A 77 -5.50 34.92 2.26
CA THR A 77 -5.18 36.31 1.92
C THR A 77 -6.00 37.29 2.77
N LEU A 78 -7.30 37.03 2.95
CA LEU A 78 -8.16 37.84 3.81
C LEU A 78 -7.73 37.80 5.27
N PHE A 79 -7.39 36.62 5.81
CA PHE A 79 -6.91 36.52 7.19
C PHE A 79 -5.59 37.25 7.39
N LYS A 80 -4.65 37.17 6.44
CA LYS A 80 -3.41 37.96 6.47
C LYS A 80 -3.68 39.46 6.43
N LEU A 81 -4.51 39.92 5.49
CA LEU A 81 -4.85 41.35 5.36
C LEU A 81 -5.52 41.93 6.62
N LEU A 82 -6.28 41.12 7.35
CA LEU A 82 -7.00 41.52 8.55
C LEU A 82 -6.22 41.25 9.85
N GLY A 83 -4.98 40.74 9.78
CA GLY A 83 -4.14 40.47 10.94
C GLY A 83 -4.47 39.19 11.73
N TYR A 84 -5.27 38.29 11.16
CA TYR A 84 -5.63 36.99 11.75
C TYR A 84 -4.56 35.91 11.46
N GLU A 85 -3.35 36.11 11.98
CA GLU A 85 -2.16 35.28 11.68
C GLU A 85 -2.34 33.80 12.06
N VAL A 86 -3.00 33.51 13.19
CA VAL A 86 -3.23 32.13 13.63
C VAL A 86 -4.13 31.39 12.64
N GLN A 87 -5.21 32.04 12.21
CA GLN A 87 -6.17 31.49 11.26
C GLN A 87 -5.57 31.33 9.86
N ALA A 88 -4.73 32.29 9.43
CA ALA A 88 -3.97 32.19 8.20
C ALA A 88 -3.05 30.95 8.20
N ASN A 89 -2.32 30.71 9.29
CA ASN A 89 -1.45 29.54 9.43
C ASN A 89 -2.24 28.22 9.50
N MET A 90 -3.40 28.21 10.16
CA MET A 90 -4.28 27.03 10.16
C MET A 90 -4.76 26.66 8.76
N LEU A 91 -5.08 27.65 7.92
CA LEU A 91 -5.51 27.40 6.53
C LEU A 91 -4.42 26.75 5.68
N ILE A 92 -3.15 27.13 5.87
CA ILE A 92 -2.03 26.45 5.22
C ILE A 92 -2.03 24.95 5.58
N GLY A 93 -2.19 24.64 6.86
CA GLY A 93 -2.29 23.25 7.33
C GLY A 93 -3.47 22.48 6.72
N MET A 94 -4.62 23.13 6.56
CA MET A 94 -5.81 22.54 5.94
C MET A 94 -5.63 22.32 4.44
N MET A 95 -4.99 23.25 3.73
CA MET A 95 -4.69 23.13 2.30
C MET A 95 -3.80 21.93 2.02
N ILE A 96 -2.74 21.73 2.81
CA ILE A 96 -1.84 20.57 2.68
C ILE A 96 -2.66 19.29 2.80
N LYS A 97 -3.45 19.16 3.87
CA LYS A 97 -4.30 17.99 4.10
C LYS A 97 -5.25 17.75 2.93
N TYR A 98 -5.95 18.79 2.48
CA TYR A 98 -6.89 18.70 1.36
C TYR A 98 -6.23 18.24 0.06
N LEU A 99 -5.06 18.80 -0.27
CA LEU A 99 -4.31 18.44 -1.47
C LEU A 99 -3.74 17.01 -1.39
N SER A 100 -3.40 16.52 -0.19
CA SER A 100 -2.94 15.14 0.02
C SER A 100 -4.05 14.10 -0.03
N MET A 101 -5.33 14.47 0.14
CA MET A 101 -6.43 13.52 0.33
C MET A 101 -6.59 12.51 -0.81
N GLU A 102 -6.39 12.93 -2.07
CA GLU A 102 -6.52 12.01 -3.21
C GLU A 102 -5.46 10.92 -3.18
N ASP A 103 -4.20 11.30 -2.94
CA ASP A 103 -3.09 10.36 -2.84
C ASP A 103 -3.24 9.42 -1.64
N ILE A 104 -3.58 9.98 -0.47
CA ILE A 104 -3.87 9.21 0.76
C ILE A 104 -4.96 8.18 0.47
N THR A 105 -6.08 8.60 -0.12
CA THR A 105 -7.21 7.70 -0.41
C THR A 105 -6.78 6.56 -1.32
N ARG A 106 -6.06 6.87 -2.41
CA ARG A 106 -5.55 5.86 -3.34
C ARG A 106 -4.62 4.86 -2.66
N LYS A 107 -3.62 5.34 -1.90
CA LYS A 107 -2.66 4.49 -1.19
C LYS A 107 -3.35 3.63 -0.12
N LEU A 108 -4.33 4.18 0.61
CA LEU A 108 -5.11 3.43 1.61
C LEU A 108 -5.99 2.33 0.99
N VAL A 109 -6.62 2.57 -0.16
CA VAL A 109 -7.38 1.53 -0.87
C VAL A 109 -6.48 0.37 -1.27
N VAL A 110 -5.28 0.65 -1.79
CA VAL A 110 -4.30 -0.39 -2.16
C VAL A 110 -3.83 -1.15 -0.92
N ALA A 111 -3.50 -0.45 0.17
CA ALA A 111 -3.08 -1.06 1.42
C ALA A 111 -4.18 -1.95 2.01
N SER A 112 -5.42 -1.47 2.04
CA SER A 112 -6.58 -2.23 2.52
C SER A 112 -6.78 -3.51 1.73
N ASN A 113 -6.73 -3.43 0.40
CA ASN A 113 -6.86 -4.62 -0.46
C ASN A 113 -5.73 -5.63 -0.24
N ARG A 114 -4.49 -5.17 -0.03
CA ARG A 114 -3.36 -6.05 0.28
C ARG A 114 -3.52 -6.73 1.63
N HIS A 115 -3.96 -5.97 2.63
CA HIS A 115 -4.19 -6.46 4.00
C HIS A 115 -5.34 -7.47 4.05
N GLU A 116 -6.44 -7.22 3.34
CA GLU A 116 -7.53 -8.19 3.23
C GLU A 116 -7.06 -9.48 2.53
N LYS A 117 -6.25 -9.36 1.46
CA LYS A 117 -5.66 -10.53 0.77
C LYS A 117 -4.69 -11.31 1.65
N SER A 118 -3.89 -10.65 2.51
CA SER A 118 -2.97 -11.36 3.41
C SER A 118 -3.72 -12.14 4.49
N LYS A 119 -4.80 -11.57 5.03
CA LYS A 119 -5.69 -12.27 5.98
C LYS A 119 -6.46 -13.41 5.33
N ALA A 120 -7.00 -13.21 4.13
CA ALA A 120 -7.72 -14.27 3.41
C ALA A 120 -6.81 -15.46 3.00
N LYS A 121 -5.51 -15.22 2.83
CA LYS A 121 -4.52 -16.29 2.60
C LYS A 121 -4.22 -17.14 3.83
N LYS A 122 -4.46 -16.65 5.05
CA LYS A 122 -4.41 -17.47 6.28
C LYS A 122 -5.63 -18.40 6.31
N GLY A 123 -5.54 -19.56 5.66
CA GLY A 123 -6.54 -20.63 5.78
C GLY A 123 -6.96 -21.32 4.48
N LYS A 124 -6.62 -20.77 3.31
CA LYS A 124 -6.77 -21.48 2.03
C LYS A 124 -5.44 -22.08 1.59
N THR A 125 -5.06 -23.18 2.21
CA THR A 125 -4.05 -24.07 1.62
C THR A 125 -4.70 -24.80 0.44
N ASN A 126 -3.98 -24.94 -0.67
CA ASN A 126 -4.50 -25.70 -1.82
C ASN A 126 -4.81 -27.14 -1.34
N ARG A 127 -5.91 -27.72 -1.83
CA ARG A 127 -6.41 -29.05 -1.41
C ARG A 127 -5.38 -30.17 -1.50
N HIS A 128 -4.34 -30.00 -2.31
CA HIS A 128 -3.25 -30.96 -2.53
C HIS A 128 -2.04 -30.75 -1.61
N HIS A 129 -2.10 -29.79 -0.68
CA HIS A 129 -1.01 -29.49 0.26
C HIS A 129 -0.61 -30.71 1.07
N ASP A 130 -1.58 -31.36 1.74
CA ASP A 130 -1.30 -32.47 2.64
C ASP A 130 -0.84 -33.71 1.86
N SER A 131 -1.42 -33.96 0.69
CA SER A 131 -0.97 -35.02 -0.22
C SER A 131 0.48 -34.81 -0.68
N ALA A 132 0.84 -33.57 -1.04
CA ALA A 132 2.21 -33.24 -1.42
C ALA A 132 3.20 -33.45 -0.27
N LEU A 133 2.83 -33.09 0.96
CA LEU A 133 3.67 -33.31 2.14
C LEU A 133 3.80 -34.81 2.47
N LYS A 134 2.72 -35.60 2.35
CA LYS A 134 2.75 -37.05 2.58
C LYS A 134 3.67 -37.76 1.59
N ILE A 135 3.50 -37.49 0.28
CA ILE A 135 4.37 -38.05 -0.77
C ILE A 135 5.84 -37.69 -0.51
N ALA A 136 6.12 -36.44 -0.15
CA ALA A 136 7.49 -36.00 0.14
C ALA A 136 8.08 -36.70 1.38
N MET A 137 7.28 -36.85 2.44
CA MET A 137 7.70 -37.55 3.66
C MET A 137 8.04 -39.01 3.37
N ASP A 138 7.15 -39.73 2.68
CA ASP A 138 7.33 -41.14 2.34
C ASP A 138 8.54 -41.32 1.41
N THR A 139 8.67 -40.46 0.40
CA THR A 139 9.78 -40.52 -0.56
C THR A 139 11.12 -40.18 0.09
N TRP A 140 11.18 -39.23 1.03
CA TRP A 140 12.41 -38.95 1.77
C TRP A 140 12.76 -40.03 2.81
N GLY A 141 11.77 -40.80 3.29
CA GLY A 141 12.01 -41.99 4.10
C GLY A 141 12.78 -43.07 3.33
N GLU A 142 12.43 -43.31 2.06
CA GLU A 142 13.08 -44.31 1.21
C GLU A 142 14.33 -43.77 0.49
N TYR A 143 14.28 -42.51 0.05
CA TYR A 143 15.35 -41.81 -0.65
C TYR A 143 15.78 -40.54 0.10
N PRO A 144 16.52 -40.64 1.23
CA PRO A 144 16.94 -39.47 2.02
C PRO A 144 17.78 -38.45 1.22
N ASN A 145 18.46 -38.94 0.19
CA ASN A 145 19.31 -38.14 -0.70
C ASN A 145 18.51 -37.36 -1.77
N ALA A 146 17.20 -37.59 -1.89
CA ALA A 146 16.36 -36.91 -2.88
C ALA A 146 16.43 -35.38 -2.69
N SER A 147 16.84 -34.67 -3.74
CA SER A 147 16.99 -33.22 -3.71
C SER A 147 15.64 -32.52 -3.60
N LEU A 148 15.58 -31.40 -2.88
CA LEU A 148 14.37 -30.58 -2.78
C LEU A 148 13.85 -30.13 -4.16
N ALA A 149 14.77 -29.83 -5.09
CA ALA A 149 14.42 -29.42 -6.45
C ALA A 149 13.77 -30.57 -7.23
N GLY A 150 14.39 -31.76 -7.23
CA GLY A 150 13.80 -32.95 -7.84
C GLY A 150 12.45 -33.29 -7.22
N MET A 151 12.34 -33.26 -5.88
CA MET A 151 11.11 -33.59 -5.17
C MET A 151 9.96 -32.64 -5.56
N THR A 152 10.28 -31.36 -5.73
CA THR A 152 9.31 -30.36 -6.17
C THR A 152 8.81 -30.63 -7.59
N GLU A 153 9.72 -30.91 -8.52
CA GLU A 153 9.41 -31.15 -9.94
C GLU A 153 8.59 -32.42 -10.12
N GLU A 154 9.00 -33.52 -9.49
CA GLU A 154 8.31 -34.81 -9.54
C GLU A 154 6.91 -34.73 -8.93
N ILE A 155 6.76 -34.13 -7.74
CA ILE A 155 5.43 -33.96 -7.12
C ILE A 155 4.55 -33.08 -8.00
N HIS A 156 5.08 -31.99 -8.56
CA HIS A 156 4.31 -31.15 -9.48
C HIS A 156 3.82 -31.93 -10.70
N ALA A 157 4.68 -32.75 -11.31
CA ALA A 157 4.35 -33.60 -12.44
C ALA A 157 3.26 -34.63 -12.08
N HIS A 158 3.38 -35.28 -10.91
CA HIS A 158 2.40 -36.23 -10.40
C HIS A 158 1.03 -35.59 -10.14
N LEU A 159 1.00 -34.44 -9.47
CA LEU A 159 -0.25 -33.72 -9.21
C LEU A 159 -0.90 -33.27 -10.53
N ARG A 160 -0.10 -32.79 -11.49
CA ARG A 160 -0.58 -32.29 -12.79
C ARG A 160 -1.13 -33.39 -13.68
N SER A 161 -0.61 -34.62 -13.57
CA SER A 161 -1.15 -35.76 -14.31
C SER A 161 -2.49 -36.25 -13.75
N LYS A 162 -2.74 -36.09 -12.44
CA LYS A 162 -4.00 -36.47 -11.77
C LYS A 162 -5.06 -35.37 -11.75
N TRP A 163 -4.67 -34.09 -11.67
CA TRP A 163 -5.60 -32.97 -11.43
C TRP A 163 -5.29 -31.70 -12.24
N ASN A 164 -6.35 -31.05 -12.72
CA ASN A 164 -6.23 -29.77 -13.44
C ASN A 164 -5.92 -28.57 -12.52
N ASP A 165 -6.30 -28.64 -11.24
CA ASP A 165 -6.08 -27.57 -10.24
C ASP A 165 -4.78 -27.76 -9.44
N THR A 166 -3.69 -27.99 -10.18
CA THR A 166 -2.39 -28.32 -9.59
C THR A 166 -1.62 -27.07 -9.13
N PRO A 167 -1.10 -27.05 -7.90
CA PRO A 167 -0.25 -25.95 -7.42
C PRO A 167 1.04 -25.84 -8.24
N THR A 168 1.57 -24.62 -8.36
CA THR A 168 2.85 -24.40 -9.07
C THR A 168 4.02 -25.05 -8.33
N ALA A 169 5.07 -25.42 -9.07
CA ALA A 169 6.31 -25.95 -8.49
C ALA A 169 6.88 -25.03 -7.38
N GLU A 170 6.84 -23.71 -7.57
CA GLU A 170 7.29 -22.76 -6.55
C GLU A 170 6.45 -22.83 -5.25
N THR A 171 5.15 -23.04 -5.39
CA THR A 171 4.24 -23.21 -4.25
C THR A 171 4.57 -24.50 -3.49
N ILE A 172 4.76 -25.62 -4.19
CA ILE A 172 5.15 -26.91 -3.60
C ILE A 172 6.50 -26.78 -2.89
N LYS A 173 7.50 -26.16 -3.53
CA LYS A 173 8.81 -25.90 -2.94
C LYS A 173 8.70 -25.11 -1.63
N SER A 174 7.81 -24.12 -1.58
CA SER A 174 7.55 -23.32 -0.37
C SER A 174 6.98 -24.18 0.76
N TRP A 175 6.03 -25.07 0.46
CA TRP A 175 5.46 -26.00 1.45
C TRP A 175 6.52 -26.97 1.99
N LEU A 176 7.30 -27.58 1.10
CA LEU A 176 8.37 -28.52 1.47
C LEU A 176 9.46 -27.87 2.34
N LYS A 177 9.81 -26.61 2.07
CA LYS A 177 10.75 -25.87 2.93
C LYS A 177 10.18 -25.56 4.31
N LYS A 178 8.88 -25.23 4.37
CA LYS A 178 8.19 -24.86 5.62
C LYS A 178 7.85 -26.07 6.50
N SER A 179 7.73 -27.27 5.92
CA SER A 179 7.41 -28.49 6.66
C SER A 179 8.58 -29.01 7.49
N ASN A 180 9.81 -28.55 7.23
CA ASN A 180 11.04 -29.03 7.88
C ASN A 180 11.26 -30.55 7.73
N LEU A 181 10.68 -31.17 6.71
CA LEU A 181 10.78 -32.61 6.42
C LEU A 181 12.00 -32.95 5.56
N TYR A 182 12.72 -31.95 5.04
CA TYR A 182 13.86 -32.14 4.14
C TYR A 182 15.08 -32.71 4.88
N PRO A 183 15.54 -33.94 4.57
CA PRO A 183 16.67 -34.56 5.25
C PRO A 183 18.00 -33.88 4.91
N ASP A 184 18.98 -33.88 5.82
CA ASP A 184 20.36 -33.39 5.55
C ASP A 184 21.30 -34.48 5.02
N ALA A 185 20.78 -35.42 4.22
CA ALA A 185 21.59 -36.49 3.62
C ALA A 185 22.35 -35.98 2.37
N LYS A 186 23.63 -36.35 2.24
CA LYS A 186 24.53 -35.98 1.12
C LYS A 186 25.17 -37.24 0.54
N PRO A 187 25.45 -37.31 -0.79
CA PRO A 187 25.19 -36.28 -1.80
C PRO A 187 23.71 -36.23 -2.21
N LYS A 188 23.24 -35.07 -2.67
CA LYS A 188 21.87 -34.90 -3.15
C LYS A 188 21.72 -35.46 -4.57
N ASN A 189 20.67 -36.26 -4.80
CA ASN A 189 20.39 -36.84 -6.11
C ASN A 189 19.03 -36.38 -6.66
N ARG A 190 18.89 -36.49 -7.98
CA ARG A 190 17.60 -36.34 -8.69
C ARG A 190 17.06 -37.69 -9.19
N ASP A 191 17.85 -38.74 -9.05
CA ASP A 191 17.49 -40.09 -9.45
C ASP A 191 16.80 -40.81 -8.28
N PHE A 192 15.48 -40.68 -8.24
CA PHE A 192 14.59 -41.36 -7.31
C PHE A 192 13.20 -41.42 -7.93
N LYS A 193 12.33 -42.26 -7.40
CA LYS A 193 10.92 -42.33 -7.78
C LYS A 193 10.06 -41.89 -6.61
N LEU A 194 8.96 -41.19 -6.88
CA LEU A 194 8.01 -40.83 -5.83
C LEU A 194 7.40 -42.09 -5.21
N VAL A 195 7.42 -42.14 -3.89
CA VAL A 195 6.67 -43.12 -3.10
C VAL A 195 5.25 -42.60 -2.95
N ILE A 196 4.33 -43.17 -3.73
CA ILE A 196 2.92 -42.79 -3.75
C ILE A 196 2.12 -43.98 -3.21
N ASN A 197 1.76 -43.91 -1.93
CA ASN A 197 0.81 -44.84 -1.34
C ASN A 197 -0.60 -44.38 -1.75
N ASP A 198 -1.15 -44.95 -2.82
CA ASP A 198 -2.55 -44.76 -3.21
C ASP A 198 -3.45 -45.44 -2.15
N GLU A 199 -3.67 -44.77 -1.03
CA GLU A 199 -4.85 -45.03 -0.19
C GLU A 199 -6.02 -44.32 -0.88
N GLY A 200 -6.78 -45.09 -1.66
CA GLY A 200 -8.09 -44.70 -2.19
C GLY A 200 -9.13 -44.55 -1.09
#